data_AF-A0A349JJQ5-F1
#
_entry.id   AF-A0A349JJQ5-F1
#
_cell.length_a   1.000
_cell.length_b   1.000
_cell.length_c   1.000
_cell.angle_alpha   90.00
_cell.angle_beta   90.00
_cell.angle_gamma   90.00
#
_symmetry.space_group_name_H-M   'P 1'
#
loop_
_entity.id
_entity.type
_entity.pdbx_description
1 polymer ?
#
loop_
_entity_poly.entity_id
_entity_poly.type
_entity_poly.pdbx_seq_one_letter_code
_entity_poly.pdbx_strand_id
1 'polypeptide(L)'
;KDFFLYLNRLDTWQATREAIAQIQPQSSILTDNRLAPHFAHRPIVKLLSQISPQTDLAEFQYILLNQRHPWPDTEKIGNNLANQLQNTPKFQLTYQKNQVLLFKRIAD
;
A
#
# COMPACT_ATOMS: atom_id res chain seq x y z
N LYS A 1 -17.22 -15.20 -15.04
CA LYS A 1 -17.99 -14.20 -14.27
C LYS A 1 -17.05 -13.11 -13.67
N ASP A 2 -15.75 -13.21 -13.96
CA ASP A 2 -14.67 -12.47 -13.29
C ASP A 2 -14.17 -11.23 -14.04
N PHE A 3 -14.59 -11.04 -15.29
CA PHE A 3 -14.15 -9.91 -16.13
C PHE A 3 -14.56 -8.54 -15.56
N PHE A 4 -15.74 -8.44 -14.96
CA PHE A 4 -16.24 -7.19 -14.37
C PHE A 4 -15.48 -6.77 -13.09
N LEU A 5 -14.88 -7.71 -12.35
CA LEU A 5 -13.99 -7.38 -11.23
C LEU A 5 -12.73 -6.65 -11.70
N TYR A 6 -12.26 -6.89 -12.93
CA TYR A 6 -11.17 -6.13 -13.54
C TYR A 6 -11.61 -4.73 -13.99
N LEU A 7 -12.84 -4.56 -14.48
CA LEU A 7 -13.34 -3.27 -14.98
C LEU A 7 -13.56 -2.24 -13.87
N ASN A 8 -14.02 -2.66 -12.69
CA ASN A 8 -14.18 -1.76 -11.53
C ASN A 8 -12.86 -1.15 -11.04
N ARG A 9 -11.70 -1.60 -11.55
CA ARG A 9 -10.36 -1.17 -11.12
C ARG A 9 -9.66 -0.28 -12.14
N LEU A 10 -10.27 -0.01 -13.30
CA LEU A 10 -9.69 0.88 -14.31
C LEU A 10 -9.46 2.30 -13.77
N ASP A 11 -10.34 2.73 -12.87
CA ASP A 11 -10.27 4.05 -12.24
C ASP A 11 -9.03 4.25 -11.36
N THR A 12 -8.47 3.17 -10.79
CA THR A 12 -7.25 3.21 -9.98
C THR A 12 -6.03 2.62 -10.68
N TRP A 13 -6.19 1.92 -11.80
CA TRP A 13 -5.09 1.26 -12.50
C TRP A 13 -3.91 2.20 -12.81
N GLN A 14 -4.21 3.37 -13.38
CA GLN A 14 -3.17 4.36 -13.66
C GLN A 14 -2.49 4.82 -12.37
N ALA A 15 -3.28 5.08 -11.32
CA ALA A 15 -2.75 5.54 -10.05
C ALA A 15 -1.86 4.49 -9.36
N THR A 16 -2.28 3.21 -9.41
CA THR A 16 -1.50 2.08 -8.92
C THR A 16 -0.18 1.94 -9.68
N ARG A 17 -0.18 2.04 -11.02
CA ARG A 17 1.05 1.98 -11.81
C ARG A 17 2.01 3.12 -11.51
N GLU A 18 1.50 4.35 -11.43
CA GLU A 18 2.29 5.53 -11.07
C GLU A 18 2.90 5.40 -9.68
N ALA A 19 2.13 4.93 -8.69
CA ALA A 19 2.63 4.69 -7.33
C ALA A 19 3.74 3.62 -7.32
N ILE A 20 3.51 2.46 -7.96
CA ILE A 20 4.50 1.36 -8.03
C ILE A 20 5.80 1.83 -8.66
N ALA A 21 5.75 2.68 -9.69
CA ALA A 21 6.94 3.19 -10.36
C ALA A 21 7.86 4.02 -9.44
N GLN A 22 7.34 4.57 -8.34
CA GLN A 22 8.13 5.31 -7.35
C GLN A 22 8.81 4.40 -6.30
N ILE A 23 8.50 3.10 -6.31
CA ILE A 23 8.97 2.14 -5.31
C ILE A 23 10.23 1.44 -5.81
N GLN A 24 11.36 1.67 -5.13
CA GLN A 24 12.65 1.07 -5.47
C GLN A 24 12.58 -0.47 -5.48
N PRO A 25 13.07 -1.19 -6.52
CA PRO A 25 12.85 -2.63 -6.69
C PRO A 25 13.22 -3.56 -5.52
N GLN A 26 14.17 -3.19 -4.65
CA GLN A 26 14.65 -4.03 -3.53
C GLN A 26 14.17 -3.55 -2.16
N SER A 27 13.28 -2.56 -2.12
CA SER A 27 12.76 -2.02 -0.88
C SER A 27 11.65 -2.89 -0.28
N SER A 28 11.62 -2.97 1.05
CA SER A 28 10.56 -3.64 1.80
C SER A 28 9.25 -2.90 1.67
N ILE A 29 8.16 -3.66 1.50
CA ILE A 29 6.83 -3.09 1.29
C ILE A 29 5.75 -3.77 2.15
N LEU A 30 4.88 -2.94 2.71
CA LEU A 30 3.59 -3.33 3.28
C LEU A 30 2.49 -2.91 2.31
N THR A 31 1.59 -3.82 1.96
CA THR A 31 0.52 -3.51 1.02
C THR A 31 -0.72 -4.38 1.22
N ASP A 32 -1.76 -4.13 0.43
CA ASP A 32 -2.99 -4.89 0.42
C ASP A 32 -2.86 -6.15 -0.49
N ASN A 33 -3.63 -7.20 -0.19
CA ASN A 33 -3.67 -8.50 -0.88
C ASN A 33 -3.77 -8.35 -2.41
N ARG A 34 -4.56 -7.37 -2.86
CA ARG A 34 -4.78 -7.11 -4.30
C ARG A 34 -3.55 -6.56 -5.02
N LEU A 35 -2.65 -5.90 -4.29
CA LEU A 35 -1.46 -5.25 -4.84
C LEU A 35 -0.22 -6.15 -4.74
N ALA A 36 -0.23 -7.11 -3.82
CA ALA A 36 0.86 -8.04 -3.55
C ALA A 36 1.47 -8.73 -4.79
N PRO A 37 0.68 -9.16 -5.81
CA PRO A 37 1.26 -9.79 -7.01
C PRO A 37 2.23 -8.88 -7.78
N HIS A 38 2.12 -7.55 -7.67
CA HIS A 38 3.05 -6.60 -8.30
C HIS A 38 4.43 -6.56 -7.61
N PHE A 39 4.56 -7.23 -6.47
CA PHE A 39 5.73 -7.16 -5.59
C PHE A 39 6.36 -8.54 -5.33
N ALA A 40 5.87 -9.61 -5.96
CA ALA A 40 6.21 -11.00 -5.64
C ALA A 40 7.72 -11.35 -5.69
N HIS A 41 8.55 -10.57 -6.39
CA HIS A 41 10.00 -10.80 -6.48
C HIS A 41 10.82 -9.94 -5.51
N ARG A 42 10.19 -9.27 -4.54
CA ARG A 42 10.88 -8.41 -3.57
C ARG A 42 11.31 -9.21 -2.33
N PRO A 43 12.40 -8.80 -1.67
CA PRO A 43 12.92 -9.52 -0.51
C PRO A 43 11.95 -9.50 0.68
N ILE A 44 11.17 -8.43 0.86
CA ILE A 44 10.19 -8.30 1.93
C ILE A 44 8.90 -7.71 1.37
N VAL A 45 7.84 -8.52 1.41
CA VAL A 45 6.45 -8.12 1.12
C VAL A 45 5.58 -8.65 2.25
N LYS A 46 4.95 -7.75 3.00
CA LYS A 46 3.91 -8.12 3.98
C LYS A 46 2.56 -7.56 3.55
N LEU A 47 1.53 -8.30 3.93
CA LEU A 47 0.14 -7.94 3.70
C LEU A 47 -0.45 -7.26 4.94
N LEU A 48 -1.47 -6.43 4.75
CA LEU A 48 -2.23 -5.84 5.85
C LEU A 48 -2.82 -6.88 6.81
N SER A 49 -3.11 -8.09 6.33
CA SER A 49 -3.60 -9.19 7.18
C SER A 49 -2.52 -9.81 8.07
N GLN A 50 -1.24 -9.50 7.81
CA GLN A 50 -0.08 -10.06 8.53
C GLN A 50 0.49 -9.11 9.58
N ILE A 51 -0.08 -7.91 9.71
CA ILE A 51 0.33 -6.93 10.71
C ILE A 51 -0.66 -6.88 11.86
N SER A 52 -0.16 -6.46 13.01
CA SER A 52 -0.93 -6.13 14.20
C SER A 52 -0.66 -4.67 14.60
N PRO A 53 -1.44 -4.09 15.53
CA PRO A 53 -1.17 -2.76 16.06
C PRO A 53 0.23 -2.57 16.66
N GLN A 54 0.90 -3.65 17.07
CA GLN A 54 2.26 -3.63 17.63
C GLN A 54 3.36 -3.82 16.57
N THR A 55 3.00 -4.01 15.29
CA THR A 55 3.99 -4.19 14.24
C THR A 55 4.84 -2.93 14.08
N ASP A 56 6.16 -3.09 14.13
CA ASP A 56 7.08 -1.98 13.88
C ASP A 56 7.07 -1.62 12.39
N LEU A 57 6.39 -0.52 12.07
CA LEU A 57 6.31 -0.04 10.70
C LEU A 57 7.66 0.36 10.12
N ALA A 58 8.69 0.60 10.96
CA ALA A 58 10.03 0.91 10.51
C ALA A 58 10.68 -0.23 9.71
N GLU A 59 10.17 -1.46 9.75
CA GLU A 59 10.63 -2.56 8.89
C GLU A 59 10.34 -2.31 7.39
N PHE A 60 9.38 -1.42 7.09
CA PHE A 60 8.95 -1.11 5.73
C PHE A 60 9.52 0.21 5.25
N GLN A 61 10.20 0.16 4.11
CA GLN A 61 10.64 1.36 3.41
C GLN A 61 9.48 2.04 2.67
N TYR A 62 8.49 1.26 2.21
CA TYR A 62 7.28 1.76 1.55
C TYR A 62 6.02 1.11 2.10
N ILE A 63 4.93 1.88 2.14
CA ILE A 63 3.58 1.38 2.44
C ILE A 63 2.65 1.87 1.33
N LEU A 64 2.05 0.94 0.58
CA LEU A 64 1.15 1.25 -0.54
C LEU A 64 -0.26 0.75 -0.23
N LEU A 65 -1.22 1.67 -0.22
CA LEU A 65 -2.62 1.41 0.12
C LEU A 65 -3.54 1.86 -1.03
N ASN A 66 -4.60 1.10 -1.31
CA ASN A 66 -5.67 1.49 -2.21
C ASN A 66 -6.99 1.57 -1.42
N GLN A 67 -7.32 2.76 -0.90
CA GLN A 67 -8.52 2.97 -0.11
C GLN A 67 -9.79 3.06 -0.96
N ARG A 68 -9.67 3.19 -2.29
CA ARG A 68 -10.83 3.19 -3.19
C ARG A 68 -11.38 1.79 -3.41
N HIS A 69 -10.49 0.79 -3.44
CA HIS A 69 -10.82 -0.61 -3.65
C HIS A 69 -10.10 -1.51 -2.64
N PRO A 70 -10.33 -1.32 -1.33
CA PRO A 70 -9.63 -2.08 -0.30
C PRO A 70 -10.02 -3.56 -0.37
N TRP A 71 -9.16 -4.42 0.18
CA TRP A 71 -9.57 -5.78 0.49
C TRP A 71 -10.53 -5.78 1.70
N PRO A 72 -11.72 -6.39 1.59
CA PRO A 72 -12.76 -6.26 2.61
C PRO A 72 -12.29 -6.58 4.04
N ASP A 73 -11.53 -7.67 4.22
CA ASP A 73 -11.10 -8.12 5.56
C ASP A 73 -10.10 -7.16 6.22
N THR A 74 -9.39 -6.36 5.42
CA THR A 74 -8.33 -5.45 5.88
C THR A 74 -8.67 -3.99 5.62
N GLU A 75 -9.88 -3.66 5.18
CA GLU A 75 -10.30 -2.30 4.87
C GLU A 75 -10.12 -1.37 6.08
N LYS A 76 -10.61 -1.80 7.25
CA LYS A 76 -10.48 -1.03 8.49
C LYS A 76 -9.01 -0.86 8.90
N ILE A 77 -8.18 -1.89 8.71
CA ILE A 77 -6.75 -1.85 9.00
C ILE A 77 -6.05 -0.83 8.10
N GLY A 78 -6.30 -0.90 6.79
CA GLY A 78 -5.74 0.03 5.80
C GLY A 78 -6.15 1.48 6.04
N ASN A 79 -7.42 1.73 6.37
CA ASN A 79 -7.93 3.06 6.65
C ASN A 79 -7.32 3.66 7.93
N ASN A 80 -7.25 2.88 9.01
CA ASN A 80 -6.62 3.31 10.25
C ASN A 80 -5.13 3.59 10.05
N LEU A 81 -4.43 2.72 9.32
CA LEU A 81 -3.01 2.87 9.01
C LEU A 81 -2.75 4.13 8.18
N ALA A 82 -3.56 4.40 7.15
CA ALA A 82 -3.44 5.63 6.36
C ALA A 82 -3.57 6.89 7.23
N ASN A 83 -4.54 6.92 8.15
CA ASN A 83 -4.74 8.04 9.07
C ASN A 83 -3.58 8.19 10.07
N GLN A 84 -3.05 7.08 10.57
CA GLN A 84 -1.88 7.07 11.45
C GLN A 84 -0.63 7.62 10.73
N LEU A 85 -0.38 7.17 9.50
CA LEU A 85 0.83 7.53 8.74
C LEU A 85 0.87 9.01 8.36
N GLN A 86 -0.28 9.65 8.13
CA GLN A 86 -0.34 11.10 7.89
C GLN A 86 0.19 11.93 9.08
N ASN A 87 0.14 11.37 10.29
CA ASN A 87 0.60 12.02 11.51
C ASN A 87 1.91 11.43 12.05
N THR A 88 2.56 10.54 11.28
CA THR A 88 3.79 9.86 11.70
C THR A 88 5.01 10.51 11.05
N PRO A 89 5.88 11.23 11.79
CA PRO A 89 7.01 11.97 11.20
C PRO A 89 7.98 11.11 10.39
N LYS A 90 8.08 9.81 10.73
CA LYS A 90 8.95 8.84 10.05
C LYS A 90 8.47 8.46 8.65
N PHE A 91 7.25 8.84 8.26
CA PHE A 91 6.68 8.53 6.96
C PHE A 91 6.22 9.80 6.24
N GLN A 92 6.60 9.92 4.98
CA GLN A 92 6.12 10.95 4.08
C GLN A 92 5.11 10.35 3.11
N LEU A 93 3.97 11.02 2.92
CA LEU A 93 3.10 10.75 1.78
C LEU A 93 3.76 11.29 0.51
N THR A 94 4.21 10.39 -0.36
CA THR A 94 4.97 10.72 -1.58
C THR A 94 4.12 10.67 -2.86
N TYR A 95 2.98 9.98 -2.80
CA TYR A 95 2.03 9.92 -3.90
C TYR A 95 0.61 9.77 -3.38
N GLN A 96 -0.32 10.52 -3.97
CA GLN A 96 -1.76 10.39 -3.73
C GLN A 96 -2.53 10.68 -5.02
N LYS A 97 -3.32 9.70 -5.50
CA LYS A 97 -4.25 9.88 -6.63
C LYS A 97 -5.33 8.81 -6.56
N ASN A 98 -6.58 9.18 -6.79
CA ASN A 98 -7.72 8.26 -6.79
C ASN A 98 -7.77 7.35 -5.53
N GLN A 99 -7.39 7.91 -4.38
CA GLN A 99 -7.28 7.23 -3.07
C GLN A 99 -6.29 6.05 -3.04
N VAL A 100 -5.36 6.00 -4.01
CA VAL A 100 -4.12 5.24 -3.91
C VAL A 100 -3.09 6.12 -3.21
N LEU A 101 -2.53 5.63 -2.11
CA LEU A 101 -1.60 6.34 -1.25
C LEU A 101 -0.27 5.59 -1.17
N LEU A 102 0.83 6.29 -1.42
CA LEU A 102 2.19 5.77 -1.19
C LEU A 102 2.89 6.56 -0.10
N PHE A 103 3.16 5.89 1.00
CA PHE A 103 4.02 6.41 2.04
C PHE A 103 5.43 5.86 1.86
N LYS A 104 6.42 6.73 1.99
CA LYS A 104 7.84 6.37 2.02
C LYS A 104 8.39 6.70 3.40
N ARG A 105 9.10 5.76 4.00
CA ARG A 105 9.84 6.01 5.23
C ARG A 105 10.96 7.02 4.96
N ILE A 106 11.02 8.08 5.73
CA ILE A 106 12.12 9.03 5.75
C ILE A 106 13.06 8.50 6.84
N ALA A 107 14.31 8.16 6.48
CA ALA A 107 15.28 7.82 7.50
C ALA A 107 15.56 9.05 8.37
N ASP A 108 15.80 8.82 9.66
CA ASP A 108 16.39 9.84 10.54
C ASP A 108 17.80 10.21 10.05
#